data_AF-A0A0R3D6L5-F1
#
_entry.id   AF-A0A0R3D6L5-F1
#
_cell.length_a   1.000
_cell.length_b   1.000
_cell.length_c   1.000
_cell.angle_alpha   90.00
_cell.angle_beta   90.00
_cell.angle_gamma   90.00
#
_symmetry.space_group_name_H-M   'P 1'
#
loop_
_entity.id
_entity.type
_entity.pdbx_description
1 polymer ?
#
loop_
_entity_poly.entity_id
_entity_poly.type
_entity_poly.pdbx_seq_one_letter_code
_entity_poly.pdbx_strand_id
1 'polypeptide(L)' 'MLTKQEAASYLSLRHFAMTAHALAEHAKRGNGPAHSVVNGYLYYSRDDLDEWAQMRRKCVERR' A
#
# COMPACT_ATOMS: atom_id res chain seq x y z
N MET A 1 11.05 -5.27 -5.61
CA MET A 1 9.69 -4.75 -5.86
C MET A 1 8.70 -5.86 -5.60
N LEU A 2 7.58 -5.56 -4.97
CA LEU A 2 6.51 -6.48 -4.61
C LEU A 2 5.33 -6.29 -5.56
N THR A 3 4.68 -7.38 -5.96
CA THR A 3 3.38 -7.33 -6.66
C THR A 3 2.29 -6.80 -5.73
N LYS A 4 1.12 -6.43 -6.28
CA LYS A 4 -0.04 -6.00 -5.48
C LYS A 4 -0.46 -7.02 -4.40
N GLN A 5 -0.31 -8.32 -4.66
CA GLN A 5 -0.65 -9.36 -3.69
C GLN A 5 0.37 -9.41 -2.56
N GLU A 6 1.66 -9.43 -2.90
CA GLU A 6 2.74 -9.44 -1.91
C GLU A 6 2.73 -8.18 -1.04
N ALA A 7 2.47 -7.02 -1.65
CA ALA A 7 2.35 -5.74 -0.94
C ALA A 7 1.19 -5.75 0.07
N ALA A 8 0.04 -6.29 -0.31
CA ALA A 8 -1.11 -6.42 0.59
C ALA A 8 -0.85 -7.41 1.74
N SER A 9 -0.21 -8.54 1.46
CA SER A 9 0.22 -9.49 2.49
C SER A 9 1.22 -8.87 3.45
N TYR A 10 2.20 -8.12 2.92
CA TYR A 10 3.20 -7.41 3.71
C TYR A 10 2.56 -6.38 4.65
N LEU A 11 1.65 -5.55 4.14
CA LEU A 11 0.89 -4.58 4.96
C LEU A 11 0.05 -5.27 6.03
N SER A 12 -0.61 -6.39 5.68
CA SER A 12 -1.44 -7.16 6.61
C SER A 12 -0.66 -7.78 7.76
N LEU A 13 0.55 -8.28 7.49
CA LEU A 13 1.41 -8.89 8.50
C LEU A 13 2.03 -7.86 9.45
N ARG A 14 2.37 -6.66 8.94
CA ARG A 14 3.23 -5.72 9.65
C ARG A 14 2.53 -4.48 10.17
N HIS A 15 1.42 -4.08 9.53
CA HIS A 15 0.79 -2.78 9.80
C HIS A 15 -0.69 -2.88 10.16
N PHE A 16 -1.52 -3.38 9.25
CA PHE A 16 -2.97 -3.51 9.40
C PHE A 16 -3.54 -4.35 8.25
N ALA A 17 -4.66 -5.04 8.51
CA ALA A 17 -5.33 -5.86 7.51
C ALA A 17 -5.64 -5.06 6.23
N MET A 18 -5.06 -5.48 5.10
CA MET A 18 -5.18 -4.84 3.80
C MET A 18 -5.30 -5.89 2.71
N THR A 19 -6.35 -5.81 1.90
CA THR A 19 -6.51 -6.71 0.74
C THR A 19 -5.86 -6.12 -0.49
N ALA A 20 -5.43 -6.98 -1.43
CA ALA A 20 -4.86 -6.53 -2.71
C ALA A 20 -5.84 -5.68 -3.53
N HIS A 21 -7.15 -5.94 -3.39
CA HIS A 21 -8.19 -5.12 -4.02
C HIS A 21 -8.26 -3.73 -3.40
N ALA A 22 -8.32 -3.64 -2.06
CA ALA A 22 -8.33 -2.35 -1.37
C ALA A 22 -7.06 -1.53 -1.65
N LEU A 23 -5.90 -2.19 -1.69
CA LEU A 23 -4.62 -1.56 -2.06
C LEU A 23 -4.66 -0.97 -3.48
N ALA A 24 -5.20 -1.73 -4.44
CA ALA A 24 -5.35 -1.25 -5.82
C ALA A 24 -6.35 -0.09 -5.93
N GLU A 25 -7.45 -0.12 -5.18
CA GLU A 25 -8.42 0.99 -5.12
C GLU A 25 -7.79 2.26 -4.50
N HIS A 26 -6.96 2.11 -3.47
CA HIS A 26 -6.20 3.21 -2.91
C HIS A 26 -5.23 3.83 -3.94
N ALA A 27 -4.50 2.98 -4.67
CA ALA A 27 -3.62 3.42 -5.74
C ALA A 27 -4.38 4.19 -6.84
N LYS A 28 -5.56 3.69 -7.28
CA LYS A 28 -6.41 4.38 -8.27
C LYS A 28 -6.93 5.73 -7.81
N ARG A 29 -7.26 5.85 -6.52
CA ARG A 29 -7.80 7.09 -5.93
C ARG A 29 -6.71 8.14 -5.63
N GLY A 30 -5.43 7.84 -5.90
CA GLY A 30 -4.31 8.72 -5.55
C GLY A 30 -4.02 8.81 -4.05
N ASN A 31 -4.65 7.95 -3.24
CA ASN A 31 -4.52 7.92 -1.77
C ASN A 31 -3.80 6.66 -1.28
N GLY A 32 -3.11 5.97 -2.18
CA GLY A 32 -2.38 4.74 -1.92
C GLY A 32 -0.88 4.95 -1.81
N PRO A 33 -0.13 3.87 -1.48
CA PRO A 33 1.32 3.92 -1.48
C PRO A 33 1.84 4.19 -2.90
N ALA A 34 3.04 4.77 -2.96
CA ALA A 34 3.74 4.94 -4.22
C ALA A 34 3.95 3.57 -4.90
N HIS A 35 3.82 3.57 -6.22
CA HIS A 35 3.87 2.36 -7.03
C HIS A 35 4.43 2.67 -8.41
N SER A 36 5.01 1.64 -9.01
CA SER A 36 5.46 1.64 -10.40
C SER A 36 4.56 0.76 -11.24
N VAL A 37 4.28 1.20 -12.46
CA VAL A 37 3.53 0.41 -13.45
C VAL A 37 4.51 -0.15 -14.46
N VAL A 38 4.63 -1.47 -14.53
CA VAL A 38 5.47 -2.15 -15.53
C VAL A 38 4.58 -3.15 -16.28
N ASN A 39 4.47 -2.99 -17.60
CA ASN A 39 3.60 -3.81 -18.46
C ASN A 39 2.12 -3.88 -17.97
N GLY A 40 1.60 -2.79 -17.39
CA GLY A 40 0.24 -2.73 -16.85
C GLY A 40 0.06 -3.38 -15.48
N TYR A 41 1.13 -3.89 -14.86
CA TYR A 41 1.11 -4.44 -13.51
C TYR A 41 1.65 -3.44 -12.49
N LEU A 42 1.01 -3.41 -11.32
CA LEU A 42 1.39 -2.56 -10.20
C LEU A 42 2.46 -3.24 -9.34
N TYR A 43 3.56 -2.53 -9.13
CA TYR A 43 4.67 -2.92 -8.30
C TYR A 43 4.91 -1.89 -7.20
N TYR A 44 5.26 -2.37 -6.01
CA TYR A 44 5.44 -1.54 -4.81
C TYR A 44 6.82 -1.79 -4.21
N SER A 45 7.45 -0.77 -3.65
CA SER A 45 8.62 -0.96 -2.78
C SER A 45 8.17 -1.20 -1.34
N ARG A 46 9.02 -1.82 -0.51
CA ARG A 46 8.70 -2.01 0.91
C ARG A 46 8.72 -0.67 1.66
N ASP A 47 9.66 0.20 1.33
CA ASP A 47 9.82 1.51 1.95
C ASP A 47 8.59 2.38 1.71
N ASP A 48 8.06 2.42 0.48
CA ASP A 48 6.83 3.16 0.14
C ASP A 48 5.60 2.63 0.89
N LEU A 49 5.52 1.31 1.08
CA LEU A 49 4.44 0.67 1.84
C LEU A 49 4.53 1.05 3.33
N ASP A 50 5.74 1.03 3.90
CA ASP A 50 5.98 1.41 5.29
C ASP A 50 5.68 2.90 5.52
N GLU A 51 6.13 3.77 4.62
CA GLU A 51 5.87 5.22 4.69
C GLU A 51 4.37 5.52 4.63
N TRP A 52 3.65 4.93 3.67
CA TRP A 52 2.22 5.10 3.54
C TRP A 52 1.47 4.58 4.77
N ALA A 53 1.88 3.42 5.31
CA ALA A 53 1.29 2.86 6.52
C ALA A 53 1.49 3.77 7.74
N GLN A 54 2.67 4.38 7.87
CA GLN A 54 2.96 5.34 8.94
C GLN A 54 2.12 6.62 8.79
N MET A 55 1.99 7.16 7.58
CA MET A 55 1.12 8.31 7.32
C MET A 55 -0.33 8.03 7.70
N ARG A 56 -0.84 6.83 7.34
CA ARG A 56 -2.19 6.42 7.74
C ARG A 56 -2.38 6.34 9.25
N ARG A 57 -1.41 5.80 9.99
CA ARG A 57 -1.49 5.76 11.47
C ARG A 57 -1.56 7.17 12.07
N LYS A 58 -0.72 8.10 11.61
CA LYS A 58 -0.73 9.50 12.07
C LYS A 58 -2.04 10.22 11.77
N CYS A 59 -2.69 9.93 10.65
CA CYS A 59 -4.00 10.50 10.32
C CYS A 59 -5.13 9.96 11.22
N VAL A 60 -5.01 8.73 11.73
CA VAL A 60 -6.02 8.13 12.61
C VAL A 60 -5.89 8.65 14.04
N GLU A 61 -4.68 8.92 14.54
CA GLU A 61 -4.45 9.46 15.91
C GLU A 61 -4.86 10.93 16.09
N ARG A 62 -5.19 11.67 15.03
CA ARG A 62 -5.62 13.08 15.10
C ARG A 62 -7.14 13.27 15.04
N ARG A 63 -7.93 12.21 15.16
CA ARG A 63 -9.40 12.25 15.24
C ARG A 63 -9.87 11.93 16.64
#